data_AF-A0A6V7U139-F1
#
_entry.id   AF-A0A6V7U139-F1
#
_cell.length_a   1.000
_cell.length_b   1.000
_cell.length_c   1.000
_cell.angle_alpha   90.00
_cell.angle_beta   90.00
_cell.angle_gamma   90.00
#
_symmetry.space_group_name_H-M   'P 1'
#
loop_
_entity.id
_entity.type
_entity.pdbx_description
1 polymer ?
#
loop_
_entity_poly.entity_id
_entity_poly.type
_entity_poly.pdbx_seq_one_letter_code
_entity_poly.pdbx_strand_id
1 'polypeptide(L)'
;MIIFRCWLERLFNCVYGQFNLDRILFNPEMINILFDSEKTISHRFHFESLSMSASNKIFENVLKFVLNHLTISKFFYTSLLYSLDITEQNTNILFNILINEGNKIPKIHLDSNKLARLYDRIMKYITTSRNCSKMVPHIIFYFSISAFSRFKFSESAEKIDKQNYQIANIYNPQMKFALYIEECNDGITYRIHIKRLLILSD
;
A
#
# COMPACT_ATOMS: atom_id res chain seq x y z
N MET A 1 21.20 14.95 -24.26
CA MET A 1 20.19 13.98 -23.77
C MET A 1 20.70 12.54 -23.72
N ILE A 2 21.47 12.06 -24.72
CA ILE A 2 22.01 10.68 -24.78
C ILE A 2 22.88 10.32 -23.55
N ILE A 3 23.75 11.22 -23.09
CA ILE A 3 24.63 10.97 -21.93
C ILE A 3 23.81 10.72 -20.65
N PHE A 4 22.82 11.56 -20.36
CA PHE A 4 21.93 11.36 -19.21
C PHE A 4 21.16 10.05 -19.29
N ARG A 5 20.65 9.69 -20.47
CA ARG A 5 19.98 8.40 -20.69
C ARG A 5 20.90 7.22 -20.42
N CYS A 6 22.13 7.27 -20.92
CA CYS A 6 23.12 6.21 -20.73
C CYS A 6 23.54 6.04 -19.27
N TRP A 7 23.64 7.15 -18.51
CA TRP A 7 23.86 7.08 -17.06
C TRP A 7 22.66 6.50 -16.31
N LEU A 8 21.44 6.91 -16.65
CA LEU A 8 20.23 6.39 -16.02
C LEU A 8 19.97 4.91 -16.34
N GLU A 9 20.27 4.46 -17.56
CA GLU A 9 20.27 3.04 -17.97
C GLU A 9 21.09 2.17 -17.01
N ARG A 10 22.26 2.64 -16.58
CA ARG A 10 23.07 1.93 -15.60
C ARG A 10 22.40 1.90 -14.23
N LEU A 11 21.71 2.97 -13.83
CA LEU A 11 20.99 3.01 -12.56
C LEU A 11 19.77 2.09 -12.54
N PHE A 12 19.11 1.85 -13.68
CA PHE A 12 17.95 0.96 -13.76
C PHE A 12 18.31 -0.53 -13.59
N ASN A 13 19.54 -0.92 -13.87
CA ASN A 13 20.02 -2.29 -13.66
C ASN A 13 20.51 -2.56 -12.23
N CYS A 14 20.39 -1.59 -11.33
CA CYS A 14 20.76 -1.72 -9.93
C CYS A 14 19.52 -1.98 -9.06
N VAL A 15 19.72 -2.74 -7.98
CA VAL A 15 18.77 -2.85 -6.87
C VAL A 15 19.28 -1.98 -5.73
N TYR A 16 18.47 -1.02 -5.32
CA TYR A 16 18.79 -0.13 -4.21
C TYR A 16 18.06 -0.61 -2.95
N GLY A 17 18.71 -0.53 -1.79
CA GLY A 17 18.10 -0.94 -0.52
C GLY A 17 16.86 -0.11 -0.16
N GLN A 18 17.01 1.21 -0.11
CA GLN A 18 15.94 2.09 0.33
C GLN A 18 15.86 3.37 -0.51
N PHE A 19 14.64 3.83 -0.76
CA PHE A 19 14.38 5.14 -1.34
C PHE A 19 13.35 5.91 -0.52
N ASN A 20 13.67 7.16 -0.20
CA ASN A 20 12.80 8.03 0.59
C ASN A 20 12.33 9.19 -0.28
N LEU A 21 11.02 9.20 -0.57
CA LEU A 21 10.33 10.25 -1.30
C LEU A 21 9.76 11.27 -0.30
N ASP A 22 10.64 12.09 0.29
CA ASP A 22 10.25 13.14 1.23
C ASP A 22 10.30 14.52 0.55
N ARG A 23 9.18 15.25 0.59
CA ARG A 23 9.06 16.63 0.07
C ARG A 23 9.46 16.81 -1.40
N ILE A 24 9.24 15.78 -2.22
CA ILE A 24 9.65 15.81 -3.63
C ILE A 24 8.74 16.69 -4.46
N LEU A 25 9.35 17.53 -5.29
CA LEU A 25 8.74 18.22 -6.39
C LEU A 25 8.91 17.38 -7.65
N PHE A 26 7.84 16.73 -8.09
CA PHE A 26 7.84 16.05 -9.39
C PHE A 26 7.66 17.08 -10.50
N ASN A 27 8.67 17.20 -11.37
CA ASN A 27 8.48 17.85 -12.66
C ASN A 27 7.94 16.81 -13.66
N PRO A 28 6.67 16.92 -14.10
CA PRO A 28 6.09 15.96 -15.03
C PRO A 28 6.81 15.94 -16.39
N GLU A 29 7.38 17.06 -16.84
CA GLU A 29 8.18 17.11 -18.07
C GLU A 29 9.43 16.24 -17.96
N MET A 30 10.09 16.25 -16.79
CA MET A 30 11.22 15.38 -16.54
C MET A 30 10.80 13.90 -16.55
N ILE A 31 9.68 13.53 -15.93
CA ILE A 31 9.18 12.15 -15.98
C ILE A 31 8.95 11.74 -17.44
N ASN A 32 8.26 12.58 -18.22
CA ASN A 32 7.98 12.27 -19.61
C ASN A 32 9.26 12.11 -20.44
N ILE A 33 10.27 12.98 -20.24
CA ILE A 33 11.56 12.87 -20.92
C ILE A 33 12.27 11.56 -20.55
N LEU A 34 12.22 11.17 -19.28
CA LEU A 34 12.95 10.01 -18.76
C LEU A 34 12.27 8.67 -19.06
N PHE A 35 10.94 8.63 -19.09
CA PHE A 35 10.17 7.38 -19.14
C PHE A 35 9.22 7.25 -20.34
N ASP A 36 8.75 8.36 -20.91
CA ASP A 36 7.68 8.33 -21.92
C ASP A 36 8.13 8.78 -23.33
N SER A 37 9.42 9.13 -23.50
CA SER A 37 9.96 9.45 -24.82
C SER A 37 10.15 8.19 -25.69
N GLU A 38 9.85 8.35 -26.99
CA GLU A 38 9.54 7.28 -27.94
C GLU A 38 10.47 6.05 -27.90
N LYS A 39 9.80 4.90 -27.68
CA LYS A 39 10.22 3.52 -27.95
C LYS A 39 11.20 2.87 -26.96
N THR A 40 10.67 1.78 -26.40
CA THR A 40 11.34 0.49 -26.14
C THR A 40 12.07 0.24 -24.83
N ILE A 41 12.02 1.10 -23.81
CA ILE A 41 12.59 0.67 -22.53
C ILE A 41 11.68 0.91 -21.34
N SER A 42 11.05 -0.19 -20.91
CA SER A 42 10.37 -0.37 -19.62
C SER A 42 11.40 -0.36 -18.49
N HIS A 43 12.19 0.70 -18.40
CA HIS A 43 13.09 0.89 -17.30
C HIS A 43 12.29 1.20 -16.05
N ARG A 44 12.44 0.35 -15.05
CA ARG A 44 11.94 0.61 -13.71
C ARG A 44 13.12 0.70 -12.77
N PHE A 45 13.04 1.59 -11.80
CA PHE A 45 14.00 1.53 -10.70
C PHE A 45 13.59 0.39 -9.76
N HIS A 46 14.56 -0.41 -9.34
CA HIS A 46 14.35 -1.52 -8.43
C HIS A 46 14.77 -1.11 -7.02
N PHE A 47 13.82 -1.13 -6.10
CA PHE A 47 14.03 -0.83 -4.69
C PHE A 47 13.61 -2.01 -3.84
N GLU A 48 14.35 -2.31 -2.77
CA GLU A 48 13.85 -3.22 -1.76
C GLU A 48 12.69 -2.57 -1.01
N SER A 49 12.90 -1.36 -0.54
CA SER A 49 11.92 -0.61 0.25
C SER A 49 11.76 0.82 -0.23
N LEU A 50 10.51 1.30 -0.22
CA LEU A 50 10.15 2.67 -0.53
C LEU A 50 9.48 3.31 0.68
N SER A 51 9.90 4.50 1.06
CA SER A 51 9.16 5.35 2.00
C SER A 51 8.71 6.61 1.27
N MET A 52 7.49 7.08 1.54
CA MET A 52 6.95 8.29 0.95
C MET A 52 6.19 9.09 1.99
N SER A 53 6.51 10.39 2.07
CA SER A 53 5.69 11.38 2.74
C SER A 53 5.27 12.44 1.71
N ALA A 54 3.99 12.42 1.34
CA ALA A 54 3.47 13.28 0.28
C ALA A 54 2.30 14.12 0.79
N SER A 55 2.29 15.39 0.39
CA SER A 55 1.14 16.28 0.62
C SER A 55 0.04 16.01 -0.41
N ASN A 56 -1.19 16.39 -0.08
CA ASN A 56 -2.39 16.06 -0.87
C ASN A 56 -2.29 16.42 -2.36
N LYS A 57 -1.69 17.57 -2.70
CA LYS A 57 -1.72 18.11 -4.07
C LYS A 57 -0.89 17.28 -5.06
N ILE A 58 0.10 16.55 -4.58
CA ILE A 58 1.05 15.79 -5.41
C ILE A 58 0.93 14.28 -5.21
N PHE A 59 0.15 13.84 -4.21
CA PHE A 59 0.01 12.43 -3.82
C PHE A 59 -0.34 11.51 -5.00
N GLU A 60 -1.34 11.89 -5.80
CA GLU A 60 -1.76 11.11 -6.96
C GLU A 60 -0.63 10.96 -7.99
N ASN A 61 0.11 12.04 -8.27
CA ASN A 61 1.20 12.03 -9.23
C ASN A 61 2.38 11.18 -8.74
N VAL A 62 2.72 11.28 -7.45
CA VAL A 62 3.77 10.44 -6.86
C VAL A 62 3.36 8.97 -6.90
N LEU A 63 2.12 8.65 -6.54
CA LEU A 63 1.63 7.27 -6.61
C LEU A 63 1.64 6.72 -8.05
N LYS A 64 1.20 7.51 -9.03
CA LYS A 64 1.30 7.13 -10.45
C LYS A 64 2.75 6.83 -10.83
N PHE A 65 3.68 7.68 -10.40
CA PHE A 65 5.10 7.45 -10.66
C PHE A 65 5.60 6.14 -10.03
N VAL A 66 5.26 5.90 -8.76
CA VAL A 66 5.61 4.67 -8.03
C VAL A 66 5.08 3.43 -8.75
N LEU A 67 3.82 3.43 -9.16
CA LEU A 67 3.17 2.27 -9.76
C LEU A 67 3.60 1.95 -11.19
N ASN A 68 4.08 2.96 -11.92
CA ASN A 68 4.43 2.81 -13.34
C ASN A 68 5.94 2.64 -13.55
N HIS A 69 6.76 3.29 -12.73
CA HIS A 69 8.20 3.41 -12.96
C HIS A 69 9.07 2.80 -11.86
N LEU A 70 8.48 2.31 -10.76
CA LEU A 70 9.22 1.64 -9.70
C LEU A 70 8.83 0.16 -9.58
N THR A 71 9.78 -0.65 -9.13
CA THR A 71 9.58 -2.04 -8.69
C THR A 71 10.00 -2.14 -7.23
N ILE A 72 9.11 -2.64 -6.37
CA ILE A 72 9.33 -2.73 -4.93
C ILE A 72 9.31 -4.21 -4.52
N SER A 73 10.41 -4.71 -3.96
CA SER A 73 10.52 -6.15 -3.64
C SER A 73 10.18 -6.51 -2.19
N LYS A 74 10.24 -5.57 -1.23
CA LYS A 74 9.93 -5.84 0.19
C LYS A 74 8.72 -5.08 0.69
N PHE A 75 8.75 -3.75 0.76
CA PHE A 75 7.61 -2.97 1.27
C PHE A 75 7.56 -1.52 0.81
N PHE A 76 6.35 -0.99 0.77
CA PHE A 76 6.05 0.42 0.52
C PHE A 76 5.46 1.05 1.78
N TYR A 77 6.15 2.03 2.36
CA TYR A 77 5.66 2.85 3.44
C TYR A 77 5.13 4.17 2.89
N THR A 78 3.88 4.50 3.20
CA THR A 78 3.28 5.79 2.85
C THR A 78 2.66 6.42 4.09
N SER A 79 3.17 7.60 4.44
CA SER A 79 2.61 8.44 5.50
C SER A 79 1.83 9.59 4.90
N LEU A 80 0.57 9.68 5.31
CA LEU A 80 -0.32 10.78 5.01
C LEU A 80 -0.48 11.71 6.22
N LEU A 81 0.41 11.63 7.22
CA LEU A 81 0.32 12.41 8.45
C LEU A 81 0.35 13.93 8.24
N TYR A 82 1.06 14.40 7.22
CA TYR A 82 1.16 15.84 6.93
C TYR A 82 0.01 16.38 6.05
N SER A 83 -0.91 15.51 5.66
CA SER A 83 -2.09 15.87 4.88
C SER A 83 -3.21 16.25 5.87
N LEU A 84 -3.46 17.56 6.00
CA LEU A 84 -4.55 18.09 6.83
C LEU A 84 -5.92 17.48 6.42
N ASP A 85 -6.06 17.09 5.15
CA ASP A 85 -7.24 16.43 4.62
C ASP A 85 -6.93 15.27 3.67
N ILE A 86 -6.96 14.03 4.15
CA ILE A 86 -7.20 12.91 3.23
C ILE A 86 -8.58 13.14 2.60
N THR A 87 -8.57 13.52 1.33
CA THR A 87 -9.78 13.66 0.54
C THR A 87 -10.36 12.28 0.22
N GLU A 88 -11.65 12.26 -0.12
CA GLU A 88 -12.29 11.05 -0.62
C GLU A 88 -11.58 10.50 -1.86
N GLN A 89 -11.09 11.38 -2.73
CA GLN A 89 -10.27 11.02 -3.89
C GLN A 89 -9.00 10.28 -3.49
N ASN A 90 -8.23 10.78 -2.52
CA ASN A 90 -7.02 10.10 -2.05
C ASN A 90 -7.34 8.73 -1.43
N THR A 91 -8.45 8.64 -0.69
CA THR A 91 -8.95 7.37 -0.15
C THR A 91 -9.32 6.39 -1.26
N ASN A 92 -9.98 6.86 -2.33
CA ASN A 92 -10.35 6.05 -3.49
C ASN A 92 -9.12 5.54 -4.25
N ILE A 93 -8.12 6.40 -4.47
CA ILE A 93 -6.86 6.03 -5.12
C ILE A 93 -6.15 4.95 -4.30
N LEU A 94 -5.98 5.16 -2.99
CA LEU A 94 -5.36 4.18 -2.11
C LEU A 94 -6.14 2.86 -2.12
N PHE A 95 -7.46 2.90 -1.96
CA PHE A 95 -8.28 1.70 -2.00
C PHE A 95 -8.09 0.92 -3.30
N ASN A 96 -8.09 1.59 -4.45
CA ASN A 96 -7.87 0.96 -5.75
C ASN A 96 -6.50 0.30 -5.87
N ILE A 97 -5.45 0.94 -5.35
CA ILE A 97 -4.10 0.36 -5.31
C ILE A 97 -4.09 -0.91 -4.48
N LEU A 98 -4.68 -0.84 -3.28
CA LEU A 98 -4.68 -1.95 -2.33
C LEU A 98 -5.38 -3.20 -2.88
N ILE A 99 -6.43 -3.03 -3.69
CA ILE A 99 -7.20 -4.17 -4.22
C ILE A 99 -6.75 -4.65 -5.62
N ASN A 100 -6.07 -3.81 -6.41
CA ASN A 100 -5.74 -4.13 -7.81
C ASN A 100 -4.24 -4.25 -8.12
N GLU A 101 -3.37 -3.65 -7.33
CA GLU A 101 -1.93 -3.52 -7.65
C GLU A 101 -1.04 -4.39 -6.73
N GLY A 102 -1.60 -5.42 -6.10
CA GLY A 102 -0.90 -6.30 -5.17
C GLY A 102 0.20 -7.15 -5.80
N ASN A 103 0.24 -7.28 -7.13
CA ASN A 103 1.35 -7.88 -7.86
C ASN A 103 2.59 -6.97 -7.95
N LYS A 104 2.42 -5.65 -7.76
CA LYS A 104 3.52 -4.67 -7.78
C LYS A 104 4.02 -4.33 -6.38
N ILE A 105 3.16 -4.47 -5.38
CA ILE A 105 3.43 -4.07 -4.00
C ILE A 105 3.21 -5.28 -3.09
N PRO A 106 4.28 -5.94 -2.61
CA PRO A 106 4.16 -7.13 -1.76
C PRO A 106 3.66 -6.77 -0.36
N LYS A 107 4.02 -5.59 0.16
CA LYS A 107 3.61 -5.13 1.47
C LYS A 107 3.46 -3.62 1.47
N ILE A 108 2.43 -3.12 2.14
CA ILE A 108 2.20 -1.68 2.29
C ILE A 108 1.92 -1.30 3.73
N HIS A 109 2.57 -0.23 4.18
CA HIS A 109 2.37 0.40 5.48
C HIS A 109 1.67 1.74 5.24
N LEU A 110 0.53 1.93 5.89
CA LEU A 110 -0.31 3.12 5.77
C LEU A 110 -0.39 3.80 7.13
N ASP A 111 -0.01 5.06 7.17
CA ASP A 111 0.01 5.85 8.40
C ASP A 111 -0.82 7.13 8.23
N SER A 112 -1.94 7.21 8.95
CA SER A 112 -2.81 8.39 9.00
C SER A 112 -3.96 8.29 10.01
N ASN A 113 -4.34 9.46 10.53
CA ASN A 113 -5.47 9.67 11.43
C ASN A 113 -6.85 9.41 10.78
N LYS A 114 -6.94 9.32 9.45
CA LYS A 114 -8.21 9.18 8.72
C LYS A 114 -8.35 7.81 8.02
N LEU A 115 -7.57 6.80 8.43
CA LEU A 115 -7.55 5.48 7.78
C LEU A 115 -8.74 4.57 8.13
N ALA A 116 -9.56 4.90 9.15
CA ALA A 116 -10.69 4.07 9.56
C ALA A 116 -11.65 3.76 8.40
N ARG A 117 -12.01 4.76 7.59
CA ARG A 117 -12.87 4.56 6.41
C ARG A 117 -12.23 3.68 5.34
N LEU A 118 -10.92 3.77 5.15
CA LEU A 118 -10.19 2.93 4.21
C LEU A 118 -10.16 1.48 4.70
N TYR A 119 -9.90 1.28 5.99
CA TYR A 119 -9.97 -0.02 6.65
C TYR A 119 -11.36 -0.66 6.45
N ASP A 120 -12.44 0.05 6.78
CA ASP A 120 -13.81 -0.47 6.63
C ASP A 120 -14.13 -0.91 5.20
N ARG A 121 -13.66 -0.14 4.20
CA ARG A 121 -13.82 -0.48 2.78
C ARG A 121 -13.04 -1.74 2.41
N ILE A 122 -11.83 -1.91 2.93
CA ILE A 122 -11.03 -3.12 2.72
C ILE A 122 -11.70 -4.32 3.37
N MET A 123 -12.20 -4.18 4.60
CA MET A 123 -12.90 -5.27 5.28
C MET A 123 -14.17 -5.68 4.53
N LYS A 124 -14.94 -4.71 4.05
CA LYS A 124 -16.10 -4.96 3.18
C LYS A 124 -15.67 -5.66 1.89
N TYR A 125 -14.60 -5.20 1.25
CA TYR A 125 -14.10 -5.82 0.01
C TYR A 125 -13.63 -7.26 0.22
N ILE A 126 -12.84 -7.53 1.27
CA ILE A 126 -12.38 -8.88 1.64
C ILE A 126 -13.57 -9.81 1.85
N THR A 127 -14.63 -9.33 2.49
CA THR A 127 -15.79 -10.16 2.83
C THR A 127 -16.72 -10.38 1.64
N THR A 128 -16.91 -9.37 0.77
CA THR A 128 -17.94 -9.41 -0.28
C THR A 128 -17.42 -9.48 -1.72
N SER A 129 -16.11 -9.37 -1.99
CA SER A 129 -15.60 -9.49 -3.36
C SER A 129 -15.57 -10.94 -3.81
N ARG A 130 -15.81 -11.23 -5.09
CA ARG A 130 -15.60 -12.59 -5.64
C ARG A 130 -14.13 -12.90 -5.93
N ASN A 131 -13.29 -11.87 -5.99
CA ASN A 131 -11.90 -12.00 -6.37
C ASN A 131 -11.04 -11.00 -5.59
N CYS A 132 -10.18 -11.49 -4.68
CA CYS A 132 -9.15 -10.68 -4.03
C CYS A 132 -7.73 -11.14 -4.41
N SER A 133 -7.55 -11.81 -5.55
CA SER A 133 -6.23 -12.32 -5.98
C SER A 133 -5.25 -11.19 -6.34
N LYS A 134 -5.76 -10.04 -6.78
CA LYS A 134 -4.97 -8.85 -7.10
C LYS A 134 -4.71 -7.93 -5.90
N MET A 135 -5.29 -8.24 -4.74
CA MET A 135 -5.11 -7.44 -3.53
C MET A 135 -3.67 -7.54 -3.01
N VAL A 136 -3.16 -6.44 -2.45
CA VAL A 136 -1.87 -6.39 -1.74
C VAL A 136 -1.89 -7.46 -0.63
N PRO A 137 -0.91 -8.38 -0.61
CA PRO A 137 -0.99 -9.53 0.28
C PRO A 137 -0.70 -9.20 1.73
N HIS A 138 -0.02 -8.08 2.04
CA HIS A 138 0.19 -7.63 3.41
C HIS A 138 -0.02 -6.11 3.54
N ILE A 139 -1.08 -5.72 4.25
CA ILE A 139 -1.41 -4.32 4.54
C ILE A 139 -1.24 -4.09 6.04
N ILE A 140 -0.56 -3.01 6.42
CA ILE A 140 -0.41 -2.59 7.81
C ILE A 140 -0.95 -1.18 7.95
N PHE A 141 -1.89 -1.01 8.86
CA PHE A 141 -2.42 0.28 9.27
C PHE A 141 -1.76 0.73 10.58
N TYR A 142 -1.28 1.97 10.60
CA TYR A 142 -0.86 2.68 11.80
C TYR A 142 -1.89 3.75 12.10
N PHE A 143 -2.46 3.68 13.30
CA PHE A 143 -3.44 4.65 13.78
C PHE A 143 -2.80 5.54 14.84
N SER A 144 -2.99 6.85 14.69
CA SER A 144 -2.58 7.83 15.70
C SER A 144 -3.44 7.72 16.95
N ILE A 145 -2.85 8.19 18.06
CA ILE A 145 -3.47 8.17 19.38
C ILE A 145 -4.80 8.94 19.45
N SER A 146 -5.00 9.89 18.53
CA SER A 146 -6.20 10.71 18.49
C SER A 146 -7.34 10.14 17.63
N ALA A 147 -7.10 9.10 16.83
CA ALA A 147 -8.04 8.60 15.82
C ALA A 147 -8.79 7.32 16.24
N PHE A 148 -8.69 6.95 17.52
CA PHE A 148 -9.14 5.65 18.00
C PHE A 148 -10.66 5.50 17.99
N SER A 149 -11.12 4.51 17.25
CA SER A 149 -12.36 3.81 17.55
C SER A 149 -12.02 2.38 17.95
N ARG A 150 -12.86 1.78 18.79
CA ARG A 150 -12.86 0.33 18.97
C ARG A 150 -13.25 -0.27 17.62
N PHE A 151 -12.28 -0.76 16.87
CA PHE A 151 -12.56 -1.45 15.61
C PHE A 151 -13.45 -2.64 15.90
N LYS A 152 -14.66 -2.62 15.33
CA LYS A 152 -15.55 -3.77 15.38
C LYS A 152 -15.19 -4.68 14.22
N PHE A 153 -14.82 -5.91 14.54
CA PHE A 153 -14.67 -6.94 13.52
C PHE A 153 -16.03 -7.31 12.94
N SER A 154 -16.03 -7.77 11.68
CA SER A 154 -17.23 -8.35 11.10
C SER A 154 -17.64 -9.58 11.91
N GLU A 155 -18.93 -9.89 11.95
CA GLU A 155 -19.46 -11.11 12.59
C GLU A 155 -18.84 -12.38 12.00
N SER A 156 -18.33 -12.31 10.76
CA SER A 156 -17.62 -13.38 10.07
C SER A 156 -16.16 -13.58 10.49
N ALA A 157 -15.62 -12.72 11.37
CA ALA A 157 -14.25 -12.87 11.85
C ALA A 157 -14.19 -13.94 12.95
N GLU A 158 -13.43 -14.99 12.69
CA GLU A 158 -13.15 -16.04 13.65
C GLU A 158 -11.97 -15.59 14.54
N LYS A 159 -12.20 -15.53 15.84
CA LYS A 159 -11.15 -15.20 16.80
C LYS A 159 -10.27 -16.43 17.04
N ILE A 160 -8.98 -16.32 16.77
CA ILE A 160 -7.99 -17.39 17.01
C ILE A 160 -7.43 -17.26 18.43
N ASP A 161 -7.02 -16.05 18.80
CA ASP A 161 -6.57 -15.73 20.15
C ASP A 161 -6.90 -14.26 20.50
N LYS A 162 -6.28 -13.71 21.56
CA LYS A 162 -6.55 -12.34 22.02
C LYS A 162 -6.33 -11.29 20.92
N GLN A 163 -5.33 -11.45 20.06
CA GLN A 163 -4.88 -10.45 19.09
C GLN A 163 -4.98 -10.94 17.64
N ASN A 164 -5.18 -12.24 17.42
CA ASN A 164 -5.24 -12.85 16.10
C ASN A 164 -6.66 -13.26 15.73
N TYR A 165 -7.06 -12.89 14.53
CA TYR A 165 -8.35 -13.21 13.93
C TYR A 165 -8.15 -13.73 12.52
N GLN A 166 -9.13 -14.48 12.02
CA GLN A 166 -9.17 -14.95 10.65
C GLN A 166 -10.48 -14.54 10.01
N ILE A 167 -10.43 -14.13 8.74
CA ILE A 167 -11.62 -13.87 7.94
C ILE A 167 -11.53 -14.68 6.66
N ALA A 168 -12.60 -15.42 6.38
CA ALA A 168 -12.83 -16.05 5.10
C ALA A 168 -13.70 -15.16 4.20
N ASN A 169 -13.40 -15.14 2.91
CA ASN A 169 -14.26 -14.52 1.93
C ASN A 169 -15.53 -15.37 1.73
N ILE A 170 -16.72 -14.75 1.73
CA ILE A 170 -17.99 -15.49 1.68
C ILE A 170 -18.23 -16.18 0.34
N TYR A 171 -17.65 -15.66 -0.75
CA TYR A 171 -17.78 -16.19 -2.10
C TYR A 171 -16.63 -17.13 -2.48
N ASN A 172 -15.53 -17.10 -1.73
CA ASN A 172 -14.37 -17.98 -1.91
C ASN A 172 -13.75 -18.32 -0.54
N PRO A 173 -14.30 -19.31 0.19
CA PRO A 173 -13.85 -19.66 1.54
C PRO A 173 -12.38 -20.10 1.65
N GLN A 174 -11.78 -20.49 0.53
CA GLN A 174 -10.36 -20.82 0.41
C GLN A 174 -9.50 -19.55 0.53
N MET A 175 -9.99 -18.40 0.07
CA MET A 175 -9.31 -17.13 0.23
C MET A 175 -9.48 -16.59 1.66
N LYS A 176 -8.48 -16.84 2.50
CA LYS A 176 -8.44 -16.44 3.90
C LYS A 176 -7.46 -15.30 4.16
N PHE A 177 -7.79 -14.49 5.16
CA PHE A 177 -6.96 -13.40 5.63
C PHE A 177 -6.75 -13.54 7.13
N ALA A 178 -5.49 -13.47 7.56
CA ALA A 178 -5.14 -13.31 8.95
C ALA A 178 -5.13 -11.81 9.30
N LEU A 179 -5.73 -11.50 10.43
CA LEU A 179 -5.75 -10.19 11.04
C LEU A 179 -4.98 -10.26 12.34
N TYR A 180 -4.01 -9.36 12.53
CA TYR A 180 -3.30 -9.21 13.78
C TYR A 180 -3.43 -7.77 14.29
N ILE A 181 -3.78 -7.63 15.56
CA ILE A 181 -4.07 -6.36 16.20
C ILE A 181 -3.01 -6.11 17.27
N GLU A 182 -2.37 -4.97 17.21
CA GLU A 182 -1.54 -4.48 18.31
C GLU A 182 -2.31 -3.41 19.09
N GLU A 183 -2.42 -3.64 20.39
CA GLU A 183 -3.10 -2.75 21.33
C GLU A 183 -2.09 -2.20 22.36
N CYS A 184 -2.30 -0.96 22.79
CA CYS A 184 -1.65 -0.38 23.95
C CYS A 184 -2.19 -1.00 25.25
N ASN A 185 -1.53 -0.72 26.38
CA ASN A 185 -1.90 -1.28 27.70
C ASN A 185 -3.33 -0.91 28.16
N ASP A 186 -3.89 0.17 27.62
CA ASP A 186 -5.25 0.64 27.85
C ASP A 186 -6.30 0.00 26.90
N GLY A 187 -5.89 -1.00 26.12
CA GLY A 187 -6.76 -1.73 25.19
C GLY A 187 -7.01 -1.01 23.87
N ILE A 188 -6.18 0.01 23.58
CA ILE A 188 -6.37 0.84 22.41
C ILE A 188 -5.55 0.32 21.23
N THR A 189 -6.23 0.01 20.11
CA THR A 189 -5.60 -0.47 18.87
C THR A 189 -4.80 0.61 18.15
N TYR A 190 -3.47 0.47 18.08
CA TYR A 190 -2.59 1.39 17.35
C TYR A 190 -2.08 0.81 16.02
N ARG A 191 -2.15 -0.51 15.84
CA ARG A 191 -1.73 -1.16 14.60
C ARG A 191 -2.64 -2.31 14.22
N ILE A 192 -2.97 -2.42 12.93
CA ILE A 192 -3.68 -3.58 12.39
C ILE A 192 -2.92 -4.12 11.17
N HIS A 193 -2.68 -5.42 11.18
CA HIS A 193 -2.09 -6.16 10.08
C HIS A 193 -3.19 -6.95 9.40
N ILE A 194 -3.25 -6.87 8.07
CA ILE A 194 -4.09 -7.70 7.23
C ILE A 194 -3.17 -8.48 6.31
N LYS A 195 -3.11 -9.79 6.47
CA LYS A 195 -2.23 -10.67 5.70
C LYS A 195 -3.06 -11.73 4.98
N ARG A 196 -2.99 -11.76 3.65
CA ARG A 196 -3.58 -12.83 2.84
C ARG A 196 -2.81 -14.12 3.11
N LEU A 197 -3.53 -15.19 3.42
CA LEU A 197 -2.96 -16.51 3.59
C LEU A 197 -2.85 -17.18 2.21
N LEU A 198 -1.65 -17.67 1.88
CA LEU A 198 -1.48 -18.50 0.70
C LEU A 198 -1.93 -19.91 1.06
N ILE A 199 -2.88 -20.45 0.31
CA ILE A 199 -3.11 -21.88 0.36
C ILE A 199 -1.97 -22.51 -0.43
N LEU A 200 -1.14 -23.28 0.25
CA LEU A 200 -0.29 -24.25 -0.41
C LEU A 200 -1.24 -25.29 -0.98
N SER A 201 -1.39 -25.31 -2.31
CA SER A 201 -2.01 -26.43 -3.00
C SER A 201 -1.02 -27.60 -2.92
N ASP A 202 -1.36 -28.59 -2.09
CA ASP A 202 -0.68 -29.89 -2.02
C ASP A 202 -0.70 -30.63 -3.36
#